data_AF-A0A6P1VUV7-F1
#
_entry.id   AF-A0A6P1VUV7-F1
#
_cell.length_a   1.000
_cell.length_b   1.000
_cell.length_c   1.000
_cell.angle_alpha   90.00
_cell.angle_beta   90.00
_cell.angle_gamma   90.00
#
_symmetry.space_group_name_H-M   'P 1'
#
loop_
_entity.id
_entity.type
_entity.pdbx_description
1 polymer ?
#
loop_
_entity_poly.entity_id
_entity_poly.type
_entity_poly.pdbx_seq_one_letter_code
_entity_poly.pdbx_strand_id
1 'polypeptide(L)'
;MRICSLFISFTLSLVLSGCARQTAFTAELTPHLLKAVNLEETVSRRDELMMAYSMTSYDAKNKPVSVVNGGWGVEPMQKGQQLDLRAAGSAKALPISLELPRNGRIVASLVLIEVDDYNRAKQLLDRVRRVHNIVSGPAALVVTATEVLTPLKYVAAGLVASGIGLQLVDQLDDDDLLGQSSVEIHEAELRQKKQRIVHVPTVFTGQNLRDAFEYHLDYDIVLKTVKIQPNRQ
;
A
#
# COMPACT_ATOMS: atom_id res chain seq x y z
N MET A 1 -35.48 -27.81 65.71
CA MET A 1 -34.23 -27.43 65.02
C MET A 1 -34.31 -27.99 63.60
N ARG A 2 -34.91 -27.32 62.61
CA ARG A 2 -34.54 -26.09 61.87
C ARG A 2 -33.19 -26.17 61.12
N ILE A 3 -33.34 -26.41 59.81
CA ILE A 3 -32.61 -25.86 58.65
C ILE A 3 -31.19 -26.42 58.43
N CYS A 4 -31.11 -27.43 57.56
CA CYS A 4 -29.86 -27.88 56.93
C CYS A 4 -30.10 -28.09 55.43
N SER A 5 -30.48 -27.02 54.73
CA SER A 5 -30.60 -27.02 53.27
C SER A 5 -30.47 -25.58 52.81
N LEU A 6 -29.29 -25.15 52.36
CA LEU A 6 -29.08 -24.12 51.34
C LEU A 6 -27.60 -23.71 51.28
N PHE A 7 -26.68 -24.52 50.76
CA PHE A 7 -25.36 -24.00 50.37
C PHE A 7 -24.66 -24.82 49.28
N ILE A 8 -25.39 -25.36 48.30
CA ILE A 8 -24.76 -26.01 47.14
C ILE A 8 -25.58 -25.74 45.89
N SER A 9 -25.58 -24.51 45.37
CA SER A 9 -26.03 -24.21 43.99
C SER A 9 -25.67 -22.78 43.58
N PHE A 10 -24.41 -22.34 43.79
CA PHE A 10 -23.95 -21.03 43.30
C PHE A 10 -22.57 -21.06 42.64
N THR A 11 -22.17 -22.21 42.10
CA THR A 11 -20.87 -22.41 41.44
C THR A 11 -21.02 -23.16 40.12
N LEU A 12 -21.93 -22.70 39.25
CA LEU A 12 -21.99 -23.17 37.86
C LEU A 12 -22.44 -22.09 36.87
N SER A 13 -22.00 -20.84 37.10
CA SER A 13 -21.92 -19.83 36.04
C SER A 13 -20.46 -19.60 35.70
N LEU A 14 -19.77 -20.67 35.32
CA LEU A 14 -18.48 -20.62 34.67
C LEU A 14 -18.70 -19.97 33.29
N VAL A 15 -18.67 -18.65 33.28
CA VAL A 15 -17.92 -17.82 32.34
C VAL A 15 -17.63 -18.52 31.00
N LEU A 16 -18.68 -18.73 30.20
CA LEU A 16 -18.54 -18.88 28.75
C LEU A 16 -18.26 -17.49 28.17
N SER A 17 -17.14 -16.88 28.58
CA SER A 17 -16.53 -15.80 27.82
C SER A 17 -15.94 -16.43 26.57
N GLY A 18 -16.82 -16.77 25.62
CA GLY A 18 -16.42 -17.04 24.26
C GLY A 18 -15.58 -15.85 23.82
N CYS A 19 -14.28 -16.04 23.71
CA CYS A 19 -13.38 -15.09 23.06
C CYS A 19 -13.84 -15.03 21.61
N ALA A 20 -14.81 -14.16 21.32
CA ALA A 20 -15.21 -13.85 19.97
C ALA A 20 -13.94 -13.34 19.29
N ARG A 21 -13.37 -14.18 18.41
CA ARG A 21 -12.14 -13.84 17.70
C ARG A 21 -12.50 -12.69 16.76
N GLN A 22 -12.27 -11.46 17.24
CA GLN A 22 -12.44 -10.24 16.48
C GLN A 22 -11.77 -10.39 15.10
N THR A 23 -12.56 -10.20 14.04
CA THR A 23 -12.12 -10.44 12.67
C THR A 23 -11.00 -9.47 12.31
N ALA A 24 -9.90 -9.98 11.75
CA ALA A 24 -8.83 -9.17 11.21
C ALA A 24 -9.34 -8.34 10.02
N PHE A 25 -8.75 -7.17 9.81
CA PHE A 25 -9.01 -6.41 8.60
C PHE A 25 -8.03 -6.83 7.50
N THR A 26 -8.50 -6.77 6.27
CA THR A 26 -7.65 -6.76 5.09
C THR A 26 -7.72 -5.36 4.52
N ALA A 27 -6.57 -4.68 4.43
CA ALA A 27 -6.49 -3.39 3.75
C ALA A 27 -6.29 -3.63 2.25
N GLU A 28 -7.00 -2.87 1.44
CA GLU A 28 -6.87 -2.86 -0.02
C GLU A 28 -6.57 -1.44 -0.48
N LEU A 29 -5.43 -1.24 -1.15
CA LEU A 29 -5.00 0.02 -1.73
C LEU A 29 -5.36 0.03 -3.22
N THR A 30 -6.07 1.07 -3.65
CA THR A 30 -6.45 1.26 -5.06
C THR A 30 -6.13 2.69 -5.51
N PRO A 31 -5.18 2.89 -6.45
CA PRO A 31 -5.04 4.17 -7.13
C PRO A 31 -6.24 4.43 -8.05
N HIS A 32 -6.78 5.65 -8.01
CA HIS A 32 -8.01 6.02 -8.70
C HIS A 32 -7.78 6.96 -9.86
N LEU A 33 -7.13 8.08 -9.60
CA LEU A 33 -7.07 9.19 -10.53
C LEU A 33 -5.68 9.78 -10.54
N LEU A 34 -5.15 10.03 -11.74
CA LEU A 34 -3.97 10.86 -11.94
C LEU A 34 -4.34 12.02 -12.85
N LYS A 35 -4.01 13.24 -12.44
CA LYS A 35 -4.19 14.46 -13.24
C LYS A 35 -2.86 15.17 -13.38
N ALA A 36 -2.43 15.42 -14.61
CA ALA A 36 -1.27 16.27 -14.89
C ALA A 36 -1.74 17.72 -15.02
N VAL A 37 -1.59 18.52 -13.97
CA VAL A 37 -1.92 19.96 -14.00
C VAL A 37 -0.86 20.71 -14.79
N ASN A 38 0.41 20.40 -14.54
CA ASN A 38 1.53 20.82 -15.36
C ASN A 38 2.54 19.68 -15.52
N LEU A 39 3.27 19.71 -16.63
CA LEU A 39 4.28 18.72 -16.98
C LEU A 39 5.67 19.22 -16.60
N GLU A 40 6.60 18.29 -16.45
CA GLU A 40 8.02 18.59 -16.30
C GLU A 40 8.61 19.04 -17.64
N GLU A 41 8.26 18.37 -18.74
CA GLU A 41 8.79 18.67 -20.06
C GLU A 41 7.88 19.61 -20.87
N THR A 42 8.29 20.87 -21.02
CA THR A 42 7.53 21.87 -21.79
C THR A 42 7.73 21.76 -23.30
N VAL A 43 8.87 21.23 -23.78
CA VAL A 43 9.18 21.20 -25.22
C VAL A 43 8.40 20.10 -25.92
N SER A 44 8.43 18.87 -25.39
CA SER A 44 7.67 17.73 -25.92
C SER A 44 6.16 17.86 -25.65
N ARG A 45 5.79 18.57 -24.57
CA ARG A 45 4.44 18.66 -23.99
C ARG A 45 3.84 17.29 -23.62
N ARG A 46 4.69 16.31 -23.38
CA ARG A 46 4.32 14.94 -23.03
C ARG A 46 5.36 14.34 -22.10
N ASP A 47 4.90 13.81 -20.98
CA ASP A 47 5.75 13.05 -20.07
C ASP A 47 5.31 11.59 -20.13
N GLU A 48 6.25 10.66 -20.16
CA GLU A 48 5.95 9.25 -19.98
C GLU A 48 6.03 8.93 -18.49
N LEU A 49 4.93 8.46 -17.90
CA LEU A 49 4.86 8.26 -16.46
C LEU A 49 4.73 6.80 -16.08
N MET A 50 5.36 6.46 -14.96
CA MET A 50 5.17 5.20 -14.26
C MET A 50 4.87 5.48 -12.79
N MET A 51 4.05 4.63 -12.19
CA MET A 51 3.80 4.64 -10.74
C MET A 51 4.08 3.27 -10.17
N ALA A 52 4.82 3.23 -9.06
CA ALA A 52 5.02 2.04 -8.26
C ALA A 52 4.46 2.26 -6.86
N TYR A 53 3.83 1.24 -6.30
CA TYR A 53 3.20 1.33 -5.00
C TYR A 53 3.34 0.04 -4.22
N SER A 54 3.46 0.18 -2.91
CA SER A 54 3.62 -0.92 -1.97
C SER A 54 2.77 -0.70 -0.74
N MET A 55 2.45 -1.80 -0.07
CA MET A 55 1.82 -1.78 1.23
C MET A 55 2.53 -2.80 2.11
N THR A 56 3.04 -2.34 3.25
CA THR A 56 3.80 -3.16 4.21
C THR A 56 3.05 -3.19 5.54
N SER A 57 2.81 -4.37 6.10
CA SER A 57 2.25 -4.49 7.45
C SER A 57 3.31 -4.78 8.51
N TYR A 58 3.02 -4.27 9.70
CA TYR A 58 3.81 -4.46 10.90
C TYR A 58 2.93 -5.03 12.00
N ASP A 59 3.47 -5.97 12.77
CA ASP A 59 2.82 -6.50 13.96
C ASP A 59 2.82 -5.49 15.13
N ALA A 60 2.21 -5.87 16.24
CA ALA A 60 2.16 -5.05 17.46
C ALA A 60 3.54 -4.77 18.10
N LYS A 61 4.59 -5.46 17.66
CA LYS A 61 5.99 -5.23 18.07
C LYS A 61 6.76 -4.42 17.04
N ASN A 62 6.05 -3.82 16.08
CA ASN A 62 6.60 -3.06 14.97
C ASN A 62 7.53 -3.87 14.07
N LYS A 63 7.34 -5.20 13.98
CA LYS A 63 8.11 -6.05 13.07
C LYS A 63 7.39 -6.15 11.73
N PRO A 64 8.07 -5.97 10.59
CA PRO A 64 7.46 -6.18 9.28
C PRO A 64 7.05 -7.65 9.14
N VAL A 65 5.80 -7.91 8.76
CA VAL A 65 5.27 -9.28 8.62
C VAL A 65 4.82 -9.62 7.21
N SER A 66 4.42 -8.63 6.42
CA SER A 66 4.11 -8.82 5.01
C SER A 66 4.28 -7.56 4.19
N VAL A 67 4.55 -7.75 2.90
CA VAL A 67 4.54 -6.70 1.89
C VAL A 67 3.88 -7.19 0.60
N VAL A 68 3.17 -6.30 -0.07
CA VAL A 68 2.62 -6.49 -1.42
C VAL A 68 2.90 -5.25 -2.26
N ASN A 69 3.06 -5.46 -3.56
CA ASN A 69 3.44 -4.41 -4.51
C ASN A 69 2.51 -4.38 -5.71
N GLY A 70 2.44 -3.21 -6.35
CA GLY A 70 1.72 -2.97 -7.58
C GLY A 70 2.34 -1.83 -8.37
N GLY A 71 1.85 -1.66 -9.59
CA GLY A 71 2.34 -0.61 -10.48
C GLY A 71 1.34 -0.26 -11.57
N TRP A 72 1.52 0.93 -12.13
CA TRP A 72 0.76 1.50 -13.24
C TRP A 72 1.73 2.17 -14.22
N GLY A 73 1.31 2.31 -15.49
CA GLY A 73 2.13 2.84 -16.58
C GLY A 73 2.55 1.74 -17.58
N VAL A 74 3.63 1.92 -18.35
CA VAL A 74 4.24 3.22 -18.71
C VAL A 74 3.26 3.91 -19.66
N GLU A 75 2.81 5.12 -19.33
CA GLU A 75 1.75 5.81 -20.08
C GLU A 75 2.09 7.29 -20.30
N PRO A 76 1.89 7.83 -21.52
CA PRO A 76 2.10 9.24 -21.79
C PRO A 76 0.99 10.09 -21.18
N MET A 77 1.37 11.21 -20.59
CA MET A 77 0.49 12.22 -20.01
C MET A 77 0.69 13.57 -20.68
N GLN A 78 -0.42 14.26 -20.95
CA GLN A 78 -0.44 15.62 -21.48
C GLN A 78 -0.89 16.61 -20.41
N LYS A 79 -0.47 17.87 -20.54
CA LYS A 79 -0.93 18.95 -19.66
C LYS A 79 -2.47 19.05 -19.65
N GLY A 80 -3.04 19.08 -18.46
CA GLY A 80 -4.49 19.09 -18.22
C GLY A 80 -5.17 17.72 -18.35
N GLN A 81 -4.44 16.67 -18.75
CA GLN A 81 -5.00 15.33 -18.85
C GLN A 81 -5.34 14.76 -17.49
N GLN A 82 -6.47 14.07 -17.43
CA GLN A 82 -6.92 13.31 -16.28
C GLN A 82 -7.19 11.87 -16.72
N LEU A 83 -6.68 10.91 -15.95
CA LEU A 83 -6.79 9.49 -16.24
C LEU A 83 -7.43 8.75 -15.06
N ASP A 84 -8.47 7.96 -15.33
CA ASP A 84 -8.95 6.95 -14.38
C ASP A 84 -8.03 5.72 -14.45
N LEU A 85 -7.20 5.57 -13.43
CA LEU A 85 -6.19 4.53 -13.32
C LEU A 85 -6.80 3.13 -13.26
N ARG A 86 -8.06 2.99 -12.84
CA ARG A 86 -8.76 1.69 -12.80
C ARG A 86 -9.28 1.26 -14.16
N ALA A 87 -9.49 2.24 -15.06
CA ALA A 87 -10.07 2.04 -16.37
C ALA A 87 -9.05 2.17 -17.52
N ALA A 88 -7.76 2.36 -17.23
CA ALA A 88 -6.68 2.56 -18.20
C ALA A 88 -6.27 1.28 -18.99
N GLY A 89 -7.23 0.45 -19.39
CA GLY A 89 -6.99 -0.71 -20.26
C GLY A 89 -5.93 -1.68 -19.75
N SER A 90 -4.93 -1.99 -20.58
CA SER A 90 -3.80 -2.84 -20.23
C SER A 90 -2.85 -2.22 -19.20
N ALA A 91 -2.87 -0.90 -19.05
CA ALA A 91 -2.04 -0.20 -18.10
C ALA A 91 -2.67 0.00 -16.72
N LYS A 92 -3.94 -0.41 -16.54
CA LYS A 92 -4.70 -0.17 -15.30
C LYS A 92 -3.92 -0.50 -14.02
N ALA A 93 -4.09 0.34 -13.01
CA ALA A 93 -3.60 0.10 -11.68
C ALA A 93 -4.39 -1.04 -11.04
N LEU A 94 -3.68 -2.09 -10.59
CA LEU A 94 -4.30 -3.25 -9.95
C LEU A 94 -4.33 -3.05 -8.42
N PRO A 95 -5.46 -3.32 -7.75
CA PRO A 95 -5.54 -3.16 -6.29
C PRO A 95 -4.62 -4.15 -5.58
N ILE A 96 -3.86 -3.68 -4.59
CA ILE A 96 -3.04 -4.54 -3.73
C ILE A 96 -3.70 -4.68 -2.37
N SER A 97 -3.57 -5.86 -1.76
CA SER A 97 -4.26 -6.17 -0.51
C SER A 97 -3.39 -6.98 0.44
N LEU A 98 -3.49 -6.67 1.73
CA LEU A 98 -2.79 -7.44 2.76
C LEU A 98 -3.57 -7.42 4.08
N GLU A 99 -3.31 -8.41 4.93
CA GLU A 99 -3.89 -8.46 6.28
C GLU A 99 -3.28 -7.38 7.17
N LEU A 100 -4.13 -6.59 7.83
CA LEU A 100 -3.73 -5.64 8.87
C LEU A 100 -3.69 -6.37 10.22
N PRO A 101 -2.49 -6.59 10.80
CA PRO A 101 -2.35 -7.31 12.07
C PRO A 101 -3.05 -6.55 13.20
N ARG A 102 -3.59 -7.31 14.17
CA ARG A 102 -4.20 -6.72 15.37
C ARG A 102 -3.19 -5.89 16.14
N ASN A 103 -3.60 -4.68 16.55
CA ASN A 103 -2.72 -3.70 17.20
C ASN A 103 -1.44 -3.40 16.40
N GLY A 104 -1.40 -3.78 15.13
CA GLY A 104 -0.32 -3.49 14.21
C GLY A 104 -0.62 -2.22 13.42
N ARG A 105 0.17 -2.04 12.37
CA ARG A 105 0.01 -0.92 11.44
C ARG A 105 0.33 -1.35 10.02
N ILE A 106 -0.07 -0.50 9.09
CA ILE A 106 0.31 -0.57 7.68
C ILE A 106 0.99 0.73 7.30
N VAL A 107 2.00 0.62 6.45
CA VAL A 107 2.54 1.73 5.67
C VAL A 107 2.19 1.49 4.21
N ALA A 108 1.40 2.38 3.65
CA ALA A 108 1.12 2.44 2.22
C ALA A 108 2.03 3.51 1.60
N SER A 109 2.80 3.15 0.58
CA SER A 109 3.75 4.05 -0.07
C SER A 109 3.57 4.00 -1.59
N LEU A 110 3.61 5.17 -2.22
CA LEU A 110 3.50 5.34 -3.67
C LEU A 110 4.59 6.30 -4.13
N VAL A 111 5.09 6.05 -5.33
CA VAL A 111 6.01 6.94 -6.05
C VAL A 111 5.54 7.11 -7.48
N LEU A 112 5.58 8.35 -7.97
CA LEU A 112 5.35 8.73 -9.36
C LEU A 112 6.69 9.14 -9.96
N ILE A 113 7.01 8.62 -11.14
CA ILE A 113 8.34 8.71 -11.73
C ILE A 113 8.18 9.05 -13.22
N GLU A 114 9.00 9.97 -13.71
CA GLU A 114 9.18 10.24 -15.14
C GLU A 114 9.97 9.09 -15.79
N VAL A 115 9.62 8.71 -17.02
CA VAL A 115 10.24 7.59 -17.70
C VAL A 115 11.16 8.09 -18.81
N ASP A 116 12.46 8.00 -18.54
CA ASP A 116 13.51 8.27 -19.51
C ASP A 116 13.79 7.07 -20.45
N ASP A 117 13.86 5.86 -19.88
CA ASP A 117 14.06 4.62 -20.65
C ASP A 117 12.79 3.76 -20.61
N TYR A 118 11.97 3.95 -21.64
CA TYR A 118 10.71 3.21 -21.84
C TYR A 118 10.88 1.69 -21.72
N ASN A 119 11.96 1.12 -22.28
CA ASN A 119 12.15 -0.33 -22.29
C ASN A 119 12.45 -0.86 -20.90
N ARG A 120 13.27 -0.13 -20.12
CA ARG A 120 13.58 -0.48 -18.73
C ARG A 120 12.35 -0.37 -17.85
N ALA A 121 11.64 0.75 -17.91
CA ALA A 121 10.43 0.97 -17.11
C ALA A 121 9.37 -0.11 -17.39
N LYS A 122 9.20 -0.49 -18.66
CA LYS A 122 8.31 -1.60 -19.04
C LYS A 122 8.74 -2.95 -18.44
N GLN A 123 10.05 -3.26 -18.45
CA GLN A 123 10.57 -4.49 -17.85
C GLN A 123 10.34 -4.53 -16.34
N LEU A 124 10.59 -3.42 -15.64
CA LEU A 124 10.32 -3.30 -14.21
C LEU A 124 8.83 -3.50 -13.94
N LEU A 125 7.96 -2.80 -14.67
CA LEU A 125 6.52 -2.89 -14.49
C LEU A 125 5.98 -4.30 -14.79
N ASP A 126 6.49 -4.98 -15.81
CA ASP A 126 6.14 -6.37 -16.10
C ASP A 126 6.58 -7.33 -14.98
N ARG A 127 7.66 -7.02 -14.25
CA ARG A 127 8.08 -7.79 -13.06
C ARG A 127 7.16 -7.48 -11.88
N VAL A 128 6.88 -6.20 -11.62
CA VAL A 128 5.94 -5.74 -10.58
C VAL A 128 4.58 -6.40 -10.75
N ARG A 129 4.05 -6.41 -11.98
CA ARG A 129 2.75 -7.03 -12.31
C ARG A 129 2.76 -8.55 -12.13
N ARG A 130 3.89 -9.22 -12.34
CA ARG A 130 4.00 -10.68 -12.10
C ARG A 130 4.01 -11.04 -10.63
N VAL A 131 4.59 -10.19 -9.78
CA VAL A 131 4.61 -10.38 -8.33
C VAL A 131 3.48 -9.64 -7.62
N HIS A 132 2.51 -9.13 -8.40
CA HIS A 132 1.39 -8.37 -7.91
C HIS A 132 0.62 -9.15 -6.85
N ASN A 133 0.41 -8.51 -5.70
CA ASN A 133 -0.33 -9.07 -4.56
C ASN A 133 0.25 -10.39 -4.02
N ILE A 134 1.48 -10.76 -4.39
CA ILE A 134 2.18 -11.88 -3.77
C ILE A 134 2.67 -11.42 -2.39
N VAL A 135 2.02 -11.93 -1.36
CA VAL A 135 2.38 -11.69 0.04
C VAL A 135 3.77 -12.28 0.27
N SER A 136 4.75 -11.39 0.41
CA SER A 136 6.13 -11.79 0.69
C SER A 136 6.35 -11.80 2.21
N GLY A 137 6.92 -12.90 2.73
CA GLY A 137 7.20 -13.11 4.16
C GLY A 137 8.27 -12.16 4.71
N PRO A 138 8.61 -12.23 6.01
CA PRO A 138 9.36 -11.16 6.68
C PRO A 138 10.67 -10.95 5.96
N ALA A 139 10.76 -9.81 5.29
CA ALA A 139 11.97 -9.34 4.67
C ALA A 139 12.90 -8.93 5.81
N ALA A 140 13.51 -9.91 6.49
CA ALA A 140 14.51 -9.71 7.53
C ALA A 140 15.71 -8.87 7.03
N LEU A 141 15.75 -8.58 5.74
CA LEU A 141 16.76 -7.78 5.04
C LEU A 141 16.34 -6.33 4.75
N VAL A 142 15.10 -5.90 4.99
CA VAL A 142 14.58 -4.72 4.26
C VAL A 142 14.20 -3.52 5.12
N VAL A 143 13.98 -3.67 6.44
CA VAL A 143 13.54 -2.55 7.32
C VAL A 143 14.31 -2.50 8.65
N THR A 144 15.53 -3.06 8.71
CA THR A 144 16.37 -2.95 9.91
C THR A 144 17.12 -1.62 10.03
N ALA A 145 16.96 -0.72 9.05
CA ALA A 145 17.54 0.61 9.13
C ALA A 145 16.75 1.46 10.13
N THR A 146 17.40 1.85 11.22
CA THR A 146 17.00 2.91 12.15
C THR A 146 16.95 4.30 11.49
N GLU A 147 16.85 4.36 10.17
CA GLU A 147 16.76 5.57 9.36
C GLU A 147 15.31 5.84 8.98
N VAL A 148 14.97 7.12 8.82
CA VAL A 148 13.69 7.53 8.26
C VAL A 148 13.59 6.95 6.84
N LEU A 149 12.76 5.94 6.65
CA LEU A 149 12.50 5.35 5.33
C LEU A 149 11.61 6.31 4.54
N THR A 150 12.12 6.79 3.40
CA THR A 150 11.33 7.53 2.41
C THR A 150 10.29 6.60 1.76
N PRO A 151 9.18 7.12 1.23
CA PRO A 151 8.23 6.28 0.48
C PRO A 151 8.88 5.53 -0.68
N LEU A 152 9.85 6.14 -1.39
CA LEU A 152 10.68 5.47 -2.38
C LEU A 152 11.40 4.24 -1.81
N LYS A 153 12.07 4.39 -0.65
CA LYS A 153 12.72 3.27 0.04
C LYS A 153 11.74 2.17 0.40
N TYR A 154 10.51 2.48 0.83
CA TYR A 154 9.47 1.48 1.11
C TYR A 154 9.03 0.72 -0.15
N VAL A 155 8.87 1.41 -1.28
CA VAL A 155 8.53 0.77 -2.56
C VAL A 155 9.68 -0.12 -3.01
N ALA A 156 10.91 0.40 -3.06
CA ALA A 156 12.11 -0.35 -3.41
C ALA A 156 12.28 -1.62 -2.56
N ALA A 157 12.18 -1.45 -1.24
CA ALA A 157 12.13 -2.49 -0.23
C ALA A 157 11.14 -3.61 -0.57
N GLY A 158 9.89 -3.22 -0.83
CA GLY A 158 8.82 -4.15 -1.14
C GLY A 158 9.10 -4.94 -2.41
N LEU A 159 9.59 -4.29 -3.47
CA LEU A 159 9.92 -4.94 -4.73
C LEU A 159 11.04 -5.97 -4.55
N VAL A 160 12.10 -5.62 -3.82
CA VAL A 160 13.20 -6.54 -3.47
C VAL A 160 12.70 -7.72 -2.65
N ALA A 161 11.86 -7.48 -1.65
CA ALA A 161 11.26 -8.53 -0.83
C ALA A 161 10.40 -9.52 -1.66
N SER A 162 9.80 -9.04 -2.75
CA SER A 162 9.06 -9.87 -3.72
C SER A 162 9.94 -10.53 -4.78
N GLY A 163 11.27 -10.42 -4.67
CA GLY A 163 12.23 -11.09 -5.56
C GLY A 163 12.53 -10.33 -6.86
N ILE A 164 12.18 -9.04 -6.94
CA ILE A 164 12.65 -8.17 -8.01
C ILE A 164 14.10 -7.78 -7.68
N GLY A 165 15.02 -8.04 -8.60
CA GLY A 165 16.45 -7.82 -8.37
C GLY A 165 16.78 -6.34 -8.14
N LEU A 166 17.78 -6.07 -7.30
CA LEU A 166 18.24 -4.72 -6.95
C LEU A 166 18.54 -3.86 -8.17
N GLN A 167 19.17 -4.43 -9.20
CA GLN A 167 19.48 -3.72 -10.46
C GLN A 167 18.25 -3.15 -11.18
N LEU A 168 17.07 -3.73 -10.99
CA LEU A 168 15.82 -3.22 -11.55
C LEU A 168 15.18 -2.16 -10.64
N VAL A 169 15.48 -2.21 -9.36
CA VAL A 169 14.98 -1.27 -8.35
C VAL A 169 15.86 -0.02 -8.26
N ASP A 170 17.14 -0.12 -8.63
CA ASP A 170 18.04 1.03 -8.84
C ASP A 170 17.52 1.99 -9.93
N GLN A 171 16.52 1.58 -10.71
CA GLN A 171 15.78 2.44 -11.66
C GLN A 171 14.76 3.36 -10.97
N LEU A 172 14.50 3.13 -9.68
CA LEU A 172 13.70 3.99 -8.84
C LEU A 172 14.69 4.82 -8.02
N ASP A 173 15.44 5.68 -8.70
CA ASP A 173 16.33 6.65 -8.05
C ASP A 173 15.61 7.99 -7.84
N ASP A 174 16.30 8.91 -7.18
CA ASP A 174 15.73 10.21 -6.81
C ASP A 174 15.72 11.22 -7.97
N ASP A 175 16.43 10.94 -9.08
CA ASP A 175 16.61 11.90 -10.18
C ASP A 175 15.36 11.99 -11.06
N ASP A 176 14.70 10.85 -11.33
CA ASP A 176 13.46 10.78 -12.13
C ASP A 176 12.17 10.88 -11.28
N LEU A 177 12.32 11.14 -9.97
CA LEU A 177 11.21 11.12 -9.01
C LEU A 177 10.38 12.41 -9.08
N LEU A 178 9.21 12.32 -9.72
CA LEU A 178 8.20 13.39 -9.74
C LEU A 178 7.56 13.61 -8.37
N GLY A 179 7.38 12.55 -7.57
CA GLY A 179 6.81 12.71 -6.25
C GLY A 179 6.53 11.40 -5.53
N GLN A 180 6.28 11.53 -4.23
CA GLN A 180 6.11 10.38 -3.36
C GLN A 180 5.06 10.65 -2.27
N SER A 181 4.28 9.62 -1.94
CA SER A 181 3.22 9.69 -0.94
C SER A 181 3.35 8.51 0.02
N SER A 182 3.11 8.74 1.30
CA SER A 182 2.99 7.66 2.28
C SER A 182 1.97 7.97 3.35
N VAL A 183 1.20 6.95 3.73
CA VAL A 183 0.24 7.01 4.82
C VAL A 183 0.44 5.81 5.74
N GLU A 184 0.57 6.12 7.03
CA GLU A 184 0.60 5.13 8.09
C GLU A 184 -0.80 4.96 8.69
N ILE A 185 -1.21 3.71 8.86
CA ILE A 185 -2.54 3.36 9.35
C ILE A 185 -2.40 2.38 10.50
N HIS A 186 -2.88 2.76 11.68
CA HIS A 186 -2.90 1.92 12.87
C HIS A 186 -4.25 1.20 13.04
N GLU A 187 -4.21 -0.10 13.30
CA GLU A 187 -5.42 -0.92 13.44
C GLU A 187 -6.31 -0.47 14.61
N ALA A 188 -5.69 -0.11 15.73
CA ALA A 188 -6.39 0.35 16.93
C ALA A 188 -7.19 1.64 16.66
N GLU A 189 -6.59 2.60 15.96
CA GLU A 189 -7.25 3.86 15.61
C GLU A 189 -8.44 3.66 14.69
N LEU A 190 -8.28 2.83 13.65
CA LEU A 190 -9.35 2.52 12.71
C LEU A 190 -10.55 1.88 13.40
N ARG A 191 -10.29 0.98 14.37
CA ARG A 191 -11.36 0.37 15.18
C ARG A 191 -12.06 1.39 16.05
N GLN A 192 -11.30 2.23 16.74
CA GLN A 192 -11.84 3.28 17.61
C GLN A 192 -12.72 4.25 16.82
N LYS A 193 -12.25 4.69 15.65
CA LYS A 193 -12.96 5.61 14.75
C LYS A 193 -14.07 4.93 13.94
N LYS A 194 -14.18 3.59 13.99
CA LYS A 194 -15.00 2.76 13.07
C LYS A 194 -14.78 3.09 11.59
N GLN A 195 -13.59 3.59 11.26
CA GLN A 195 -13.22 3.99 9.90
C GLN A 195 -12.99 2.73 9.05
N ARG A 196 -13.46 2.77 7.81
CA ARG A 196 -13.30 1.67 6.84
C ARG A 196 -12.65 2.09 5.53
N ILE A 197 -12.57 3.40 5.29
CA ILE A 197 -12.00 3.96 4.08
C ILE A 197 -11.09 5.11 4.53
N VAL A 198 -9.87 5.11 4.00
CA VAL A 198 -8.92 6.22 4.12
C VAL A 198 -8.72 6.74 2.70
N HIS A 199 -9.26 7.92 2.41
CA HIS A 199 -9.05 8.62 1.14
C HIS A 199 -7.81 9.50 1.24
N VAL A 200 -6.93 9.44 0.24
CA VAL A 200 -5.66 10.16 0.25
C VAL A 200 -5.51 10.98 -1.04
N PRO A 201 -5.85 12.27 -1.00
CA PRO A 201 -5.50 13.20 -2.07
C PRO A 201 -4.04 13.60 -1.92
N THR A 202 -3.26 13.48 -3.00
CA THR A 202 -1.86 13.86 -3.02
C THR A 202 -1.58 14.82 -4.16
N VAL A 203 -0.76 15.83 -3.88
CA VAL A 203 -0.25 16.76 -4.89
C VAL A 203 1.27 16.61 -4.94
N PHE A 204 1.79 16.27 -6.12
CA PHE A 204 3.22 16.22 -6.41
C PHE A 204 3.59 17.48 -7.18
N THR A 205 4.52 18.26 -6.63
CA THR A 205 5.05 19.46 -7.28
C THR A 205 6.55 19.51 -7.15
N GLY A 206 7.18 20.15 -8.13
CA GLY A 206 8.61 20.36 -8.15
C GLY A 206 8.98 21.27 -9.31
N GLN A 207 10.29 21.37 -9.54
CA GLN A 207 10.85 22.14 -10.64
C GLN A 207 12.02 21.35 -11.23
N ASN A 208 12.04 21.20 -12.55
CA ASN A 208 13.22 20.76 -13.27
C ASN A 208 13.62 21.85 -14.26
N LEU A 209 14.90 22.24 -14.19
CA LEU A 209 15.44 23.40 -14.88
C LEU A 209 14.62 24.70 -14.64
N ARG A 210 13.70 25.03 -15.56
CA ARG A 210 12.84 26.23 -15.51
C ARG A 210 11.36 25.90 -15.46
N ASP A 211 11.01 24.63 -15.58
CA ASP A 211 9.65 24.18 -15.72
C ASP A 211 9.17 23.59 -14.39
N ALA A 212 8.06 24.11 -13.90
CA ALA A 212 7.43 23.62 -12.67
C ALA A 212 6.39 22.58 -13.04
N PHE A 213 6.44 21.39 -12.45
CA PHE A 213 5.43 20.36 -12.69
C PHE A 213 4.41 20.30 -11.56
N GLU A 214 3.23 19.75 -11.85
CA GLU A 214 2.19 19.51 -10.85
C GLU A 214 1.30 18.33 -11.27
N TYR A 215 1.26 17.29 -10.44
CA TYR A 215 0.37 16.14 -10.61
C TYR A 215 -0.49 15.94 -9.38
N HIS A 216 -1.78 15.64 -9.58
CA HIS A 216 -2.70 15.26 -8.52
C HIS A 216 -2.99 13.78 -8.61
N LEU A 217 -2.76 13.06 -7.52
CA LEU A 217 -3.02 11.63 -7.39
C LEU A 217 -4.05 11.41 -6.29
N ASP A 218 -5.12 10.68 -6.61
CA ASP A 218 -6.10 10.21 -5.63
C ASP A 218 -6.02 8.68 -5.50
N TYR A 219 -5.99 8.19 -4.27
CA TYR A 219 -6.07 6.77 -3.96
C TYR A 219 -6.79 6.51 -2.65
N ASP A 220 -7.39 5.32 -2.53
CA ASP A 220 -8.07 4.88 -1.32
C ASP A 220 -7.38 3.66 -0.71
N ILE A 221 -7.49 3.56 0.62
CA ILE A 221 -7.22 2.34 1.39
C ILE A 221 -8.52 1.90 2.05
N VAL A 222 -9.07 0.76 1.58
CA VAL A 222 -10.35 0.20 2.02
C VAL A 222 -10.10 -1.00 2.93
N LEU A 223 -10.74 -1.00 4.10
CA LEU A 223 -10.69 -2.09 5.06
C LEU A 223 -11.85 -3.04 4.84
N LYS A 224 -11.52 -4.25 4.39
CA LYS A 224 -12.46 -5.36 4.26
C LYS A 224 -12.35 -6.27 5.47
N THR A 225 -13.46 -6.91 5.82
CA THR A 225 -13.47 -7.96 6.84
C THR A 225 -13.57 -9.29 6.12
N VAL A 226 -12.49 -10.07 6.08
CA VAL A 226 -12.55 -11.41 5.48
C VAL A 226 -13.03 -12.40 6.53
N LYS A 227 -14.16 -13.05 6.27
CA LYS A 227 -14.53 -14.26 7.01
C LYS A 227 -13.70 -15.40 6.44
N ILE A 228 -12.64 -15.80 7.14
CA ILE A 228 -11.93 -17.05 6.83
C ILE A 228 -12.91 -18.18 7.13
N GLN A 229 -13.57 -18.72 6.10
CA GLN A 229 -14.22 -20.01 6.22
C GLN A 229 -13.12 -21.07 6.21
N PRO A 230 -13.03 -21.94 7.24
CA PRO A 230 -12.09 -23.04 7.21
C PRO A 230 -12.45 -23.95 6.04
N ASN A 231 -11.49 -24.17 5.15
CA ASN A 231 -11.62 -25.13 4.07
C ASN A 231 -11.66 -26.52 4.72
N ARG A 232 -12.84 -27.15 4.79
CA ARG A 232 -12.94 -28.55 5.20
C ARG A 232 -12.38 -29.39 4.04
N GLN A 233 -11.13 -29.82 4.18
CA GLN A 233 -10.59 -30.93 3.42
C GLN A 233 -11.18 -32.24 3.95
#